data_AF-A0A6I1IGG7-F1
#
_entry.id   AF-A0A6I1IGG7-F1
#
_cell.length_a   1.000
_cell.length_b   1.000
_cell.length_c   1.000
_cell.angle_alpha   90.00
_cell.angle_beta   90.00
_cell.angle_gamma   90.00
#
_symmetry.space_group_name_H-M   'P 1'
#
loop_
_entity.id
_entity.type
_entity.pdbx_description
1 polymer ?
#
loop_
_entity_poly.entity_id
_entity_poly.type
_entity_poly.pdbx_seq_one_letter_code
_entity_poly.pdbx_strand_id
1 'polypeptide(L)'
;MADSVPIVHVFACSGRFPDWEALQAYLSPTYTDDGDAVPSPFFLETGLTHYEPACMESAMLAAPAPLAQLLDGVSYGDSWLAQACADGDAQGVLADTGICVFAPNRLAHPQRCSLHHVGSYTYGAD
;
A
#
# COMPACT_ATOMS: atom_id res chain seq x y z
N MET A 1 9.55 23.90 10.41
CA MET A 1 8.89 22.59 10.58
C MET A 1 9.89 21.59 10.03
N ALA A 2 10.20 20.51 10.74
CA ALA A 2 11.06 19.49 10.16
C ALA A 2 10.26 18.85 9.02
N ASP A 3 10.68 19.07 7.78
CA ASP A 3 10.19 18.33 6.63
C ASP A 3 10.51 16.86 6.89
N SER A 4 9.52 16.13 7.42
CA SER A 4 9.63 14.68 7.55
C SER A 4 9.81 14.12 6.15
N VAL A 5 10.92 13.42 5.91
CA VAL A 5 11.21 12.77 4.64
C VAL A 5 10.00 11.92 4.23
N PRO A 6 9.51 12.04 2.97
CA PRO A 6 8.33 11.29 2.54
C PRO A 6 8.60 9.79 2.62
N ILE A 7 7.64 9.05 3.19
CA ILE A 7 7.71 7.59 3.32
C ILE A 7 6.59 6.96 2.49
N VAL A 8 6.93 5.88 1.79
CA VAL A 8 5.98 4.93 1.21
C VAL A 8 5.96 3.66 2.05
N HIS A 9 4.77 3.18 2.40
CA HIS A 9 4.57 1.86 3.01
C HIS A 9 4.15 0.88 1.92
N VAL A 10 4.81 -0.27 1.86
CA VAL A 10 4.56 -1.30 0.84
C VAL A 10 3.92 -2.52 1.49
N PHE A 11 2.74 -2.88 1.00
CA PHE A 11 2.01 -4.07 1.40
C PHE A 11 1.85 -5.01 0.22
N ALA A 12 1.84 -6.30 0.50
CA ALA A 12 1.66 -7.34 -0.49
C ALA A 12 0.76 -8.46 0.03
N CYS A 13 0.04 -9.13 -0.85
CA CYS A 13 -0.62 -10.39 -0.53
C CYS A 13 -0.77 -11.26 -1.78
N SER A 14 -1.11 -12.53 -1.55
CA SER A 14 -1.49 -13.45 -2.61
C SER A 14 -2.82 -14.12 -2.34
N GLY A 15 -3.66 -14.24 -3.37
CA GLY A 15 -4.89 -15.01 -3.39
C GLY A 15 -6.00 -14.47 -2.49
N ARG A 16 -5.87 -13.23 -2.01
CA ARG A 16 -6.82 -12.63 -1.06
C ARG A 16 -8.01 -11.99 -1.75
N PHE A 17 -7.77 -11.31 -2.87
CA PHE A 17 -8.80 -10.55 -3.58
C PHE A 17 -9.13 -11.27 -4.89
N PRO A 18 -10.40 -11.60 -5.15
CA PRO A 18 -10.80 -12.24 -6.40
C PRO A 18 -10.72 -11.29 -7.61
N ASP A 19 -10.80 -9.97 -7.38
CA ASP A 19 -10.86 -8.95 -8.41
C ASP A 19 -10.59 -7.54 -7.83
N TRP A 20 -10.54 -6.55 -8.73
CA TRP A 20 -10.32 -5.14 -8.39
C TRP A 20 -11.42 -4.53 -7.53
N GLU A 21 -12.68 -4.95 -7.68
CA GLU A 21 -13.78 -4.41 -6.87
C GLU A 21 -13.63 -4.83 -5.40
N ALA A 22 -13.28 -6.10 -5.17
CA ALA A 22 -12.99 -6.60 -3.82
C ALA A 22 -11.79 -5.89 -3.16
N LEU A 23 -10.74 -5.59 -3.93
CA LEU A 23 -9.61 -4.80 -3.43
C LEU A 23 -10.03 -3.37 -3.11
N GLN A 24 -10.80 -2.72 -3.98
CA GLN A 24 -11.27 -1.36 -3.75
C GLN A 24 -12.19 -1.26 -2.54
N ALA A 25 -13.08 -2.25 -2.32
CA ALA A 25 -13.92 -2.31 -1.12
C ALA A 25 -13.10 -2.48 0.17
N TYR A 26 -11.93 -3.12 0.10
CA TYR A 26 -11.02 -3.25 1.23
C TYR A 26 -10.24 -1.97 1.51
N LEU A 27 -9.86 -1.22 0.48
CA LEU A 27 -9.02 -0.01 0.61
C LEU A 27 -9.84 1.25 0.85
N SER A 28 -10.91 1.47 0.11
CA SER A 28 -11.60 2.76 0.03
C SER A 28 -12.68 2.89 1.11
N PRO A 29 -12.75 4.02 1.83
CA PRO A 29 -13.83 4.27 2.77
C PRO A 29 -15.14 4.42 2.01
N THR A 30 -16.25 4.16 2.68
CA THR A 30 -17.60 4.45 2.16
C THR A 30 -18.20 5.62 2.92
N TYR A 31 -19.39 6.05 2.51
CA TYR A 31 -20.09 7.16 3.15
C TYR A 31 -21.51 6.73 3.51
N THR A 32 -21.98 7.16 4.69
CA THR A 32 -23.39 7.02 5.08
C THR A 32 -24.27 7.94 4.24
N ASP A 33 -25.59 7.78 4.34
CA ASP A 33 -26.57 8.68 3.68
C ASP A 33 -26.42 10.14 4.17
N ASP A 34 -26.05 10.31 5.44
CA ASP A 34 -25.74 11.62 6.04
C ASP A 34 -24.37 12.20 5.60
N GLY A 35 -23.59 11.45 4.81
CA GLY A 35 -22.28 11.86 4.30
C GLY A 35 -21.12 11.61 5.26
N ASP A 36 -21.34 10.86 6.35
CA ASP A 36 -20.26 10.50 7.28
C ASP A 36 -19.36 9.42 6.67
N ALA A 37 -18.05 9.62 6.77
CA ALA A 37 -17.08 8.63 6.30
C ALA A 37 -17.07 7.38 7.20
N VAL A 38 -17.29 6.22 6.61
CA VAL A 38 -17.14 4.90 7.24
C VAL A 38 -15.77 4.36 6.85
N PRO A 39 -14.87 4.10 7.81
CA PRO A 39 -13.52 3.63 7.51
C PRO A 39 -13.56 2.22 6.88
N SER A 40 -12.71 2.01 5.88
CA SER A 40 -12.56 0.70 5.24
C SER A 40 -11.81 -0.28 6.17
N PRO A 41 -11.84 -1.59 5.88
CA PRO A 41 -11.06 -2.56 6.64
C PRO A 41 -9.57 -2.22 6.68
N PHE A 42 -8.97 -1.74 5.58
CA PHE A 42 -7.58 -1.30 5.56
C PHE A 42 -7.31 -0.16 6.54
N PHE A 43 -8.23 0.81 6.65
CA PHE A 43 -8.10 1.94 7.58
C PHE A 43 -8.11 1.46 9.03
N LEU A 44 -9.05 0.57 9.37
CA LEU A 44 -9.20 0.03 10.71
C LEU A 44 -7.96 -0.78 11.13
N GLU A 45 -7.40 -1.56 10.22
CA GLU A 45 -6.23 -2.39 10.52
C GLU A 45 -4.94 -1.59 10.68
N THR A 46 -4.73 -0.60 9.81
CA THR A 46 -3.48 0.18 9.78
C THR A 46 -3.52 1.44 10.64
N GLY A 47 -4.70 1.87 11.07
CA GLY A 47 -4.92 3.18 11.69
C GLY A 47 -4.63 4.33 10.74
N LEU A 48 -5.03 4.19 9.46
CA LEU A 48 -4.81 5.21 8.44
C LEU A 48 -5.50 6.53 8.81
N THR A 49 -4.74 7.62 8.70
CA THR A 49 -5.20 9.00 8.87
C THR A 49 -4.64 9.88 7.75
N HIS A 50 -5.18 11.09 7.59
CA HIS A 50 -4.86 12.00 6.48
C HIS A 50 -5.08 11.34 5.12
N TYR A 51 -6.22 10.66 4.98
CA TYR A 51 -6.53 9.92 3.77
C TYR A 51 -6.52 10.84 2.55
N GLU A 52 -5.61 10.55 1.63
CA GLU A 52 -5.51 11.16 0.31
C GLU A 52 -5.53 10.01 -0.72
N PRO A 53 -6.65 9.79 -1.43
CA PRO A 53 -6.81 8.65 -2.35
C PRO A 53 -5.78 8.67 -3.48
N ALA A 54 -5.38 9.85 -3.96
CA ALA A 54 -4.38 9.97 -5.02
C ALA A 54 -2.96 9.56 -4.58
N CYS A 55 -2.73 9.41 -3.26
CA CYS A 55 -1.47 8.97 -2.68
C CYS A 55 -1.51 7.51 -2.21
N MET A 56 -2.45 6.71 -2.73
CA MET A 56 -2.50 5.27 -2.57
C MET A 56 -2.53 4.60 -3.95
N GLU A 57 -1.50 3.83 -4.24
CA GLU A 57 -1.43 3.04 -5.47
C GLU A 57 -1.62 1.57 -5.18
N SER A 58 -2.24 0.86 -6.11
CA SER A 58 -2.43 -0.57 -6.01
C SER A 58 -2.16 -1.24 -7.34
N ALA A 59 -1.65 -2.47 -7.28
CA ALA A 59 -1.37 -3.31 -8.43
C ALA A 59 -1.97 -4.69 -8.20
N MET A 60 -2.50 -5.30 -9.27
CA MET A 60 -3.04 -6.65 -9.25
C MET A 60 -2.62 -7.39 -10.52
N LEU A 61 -2.09 -8.61 -10.36
CA LEU A 61 -1.71 -9.53 -11.42
C LEU A 61 -2.57 -10.79 -11.37
N ALA A 62 -2.63 -11.53 -12.49
CA ALA A 62 -3.39 -12.78 -12.56
C ALA A 62 -2.75 -13.94 -11.77
N ALA A 63 -1.47 -13.84 -11.43
CA ALA A 63 -0.73 -14.85 -10.69
C ALA A 63 0.35 -14.21 -9.80
N PRO A 64 0.75 -14.86 -8.70
CA PRO A 64 1.79 -14.33 -7.82
C PRO A 64 3.13 -14.19 -8.53
N ALA A 65 3.76 -13.04 -8.34
CA ALA A 65 5.04 -12.69 -8.96
C ALA A 65 5.98 -12.01 -7.94
N PRO A 66 7.28 -11.88 -8.24
CA PRO A 66 8.20 -11.05 -7.47
C PRO A 66 7.75 -9.59 -7.44
N LEU A 67 8.09 -8.86 -6.37
CA LEU A 67 7.69 -7.46 -6.19
C LEU A 67 8.13 -6.55 -7.35
N ALA A 68 9.30 -6.81 -7.94
CA ALA A 68 9.80 -6.05 -9.08
C ALA A 68 8.86 -6.09 -10.30
N GLN A 69 8.18 -7.21 -10.51
CA GLN A 69 7.21 -7.35 -11.60
C GLN A 69 5.84 -6.80 -11.21
N LEU A 70 5.42 -6.99 -9.96
CA LEU A 70 4.12 -6.53 -9.45
C LEU A 70 4.04 -4.99 -9.38
N LEU A 71 5.12 -4.32 -9.00
CA LEU A 71 5.17 -2.88 -8.76
C LEU A 71 5.90 -2.12 -9.89
N ASP A 72 6.00 -2.72 -11.08
CA ASP A 72 6.55 -2.05 -12.26
C ASP A 72 5.69 -0.81 -12.61
N GLY A 73 6.35 0.33 -12.81
CA GLY A 73 5.69 1.60 -13.11
C GLY A 73 5.10 2.36 -11.91
N VAL A 74 5.36 1.94 -10.67
CA VAL A 74 4.90 2.65 -9.45
C VAL A 74 5.53 4.04 -9.29
N SER A 75 4.82 4.97 -8.65
CA SER A 75 5.31 6.32 -8.42
C SER A 75 6.59 6.35 -7.59
N TYR A 76 7.53 7.19 -8.02
CA TYR A 76 8.83 7.41 -7.38
C TYR A 76 9.68 6.14 -7.23
N GLY A 77 9.40 5.09 -8.03
CA GLY A 77 10.05 3.77 -7.92
C GLY A 77 11.57 3.84 -7.94
N ASP A 78 12.16 4.79 -8.67
CA ASP A 78 13.62 5.01 -8.72
C ASP A 78 14.27 5.25 -7.36
N SER A 79 13.52 5.77 -6.38
CA SER A 79 14.04 6.09 -5.04
C SER A 79 13.98 4.93 -4.05
N TRP A 80 13.07 3.98 -4.23
CA TRP A 80 12.72 3.03 -3.17
C TRP A 80 12.46 1.59 -3.63
N LEU A 81 12.06 1.38 -4.88
CA LEU A 81 11.60 0.07 -5.35
C LEU A 81 12.70 -0.99 -5.26
N ALA A 82 13.94 -0.64 -5.59
CA ALA A 82 15.07 -1.56 -5.50
C ALA A 82 15.26 -2.12 -4.07
N GLN A 83 15.10 -1.28 -3.04
CA GLN A 83 15.19 -1.73 -1.65
C GLN A 83 13.98 -2.56 -1.24
N ALA A 84 12.77 -2.18 -1.68
CA ALA A 84 11.56 -2.96 -1.44
C ALA A 84 11.64 -4.36 -2.06
N CYS A 85 12.18 -4.48 -3.27
CA CYS A 85 12.42 -5.77 -3.92
C CYS A 85 13.45 -6.60 -3.16
N ALA A 86 14.58 -6.02 -2.75
CA ALA A 86 15.60 -6.73 -1.99
C ALA A 86 15.06 -7.28 -0.65
N ASP A 87 14.25 -6.47 0.05
CA ASP A 87 13.60 -6.89 1.29
C ASP A 87 12.54 -7.97 1.03
N GLY A 88 11.75 -7.83 -0.05
CA GLY A 88 10.77 -8.82 -0.48
C GLY A 88 11.42 -10.16 -0.82
N ASP A 89 12.53 -10.16 -1.55
CA ASP A 89 13.30 -11.35 -1.90
C ASP A 89 13.89 -12.02 -0.65
N ALA A 90 14.45 -11.24 0.27
CA ALA A 90 14.96 -11.74 1.55
C ALA A 90 13.86 -12.38 2.42
N GLN A 91 12.62 -11.89 2.27
CA GLN A 91 11.43 -12.40 2.95
C GLN A 91 10.73 -13.52 2.18
N GLY A 92 11.15 -13.83 0.94
CA GLY A 92 10.51 -14.83 0.08
C GLY A 92 9.12 -14.43 -0.42
N VAL A 93 8.85 -13.13 -0.58
CA VAL A 93 7.54 -12.60 -0.97
C VAL A 93 7.27 -12.86 -2.45
N LEU A 94 6.22 -13.62 -2.72
CA LEU A 94 5.55 -13.68 -4.02
C LEU A 94 4.10 -13.23 -3.83
N ALA A 95 3.65 -12.27 -4.63
CA ALA A 95 2.37 -11.62 -4.45
C ALA A 95 1.69 -11.35 -5.79
N ASP A 96 0.37 -11.46 -5.81
CA ASP A 96 -0.45 -11.04 -6.95
C ASP A 96 -1.09 -9.67 -6.72
N THR A 97 -1.08 -9.16 -5.49
CA THR A 97 -1.63 -7.86 -5.14
C THR A 97 -0.64 -7.05 -4.32
N GLY A 98 -0.44 -5.78 -4.69
CA GLY A 98 0.46 -4.84 -4.01
C GLY A 98 -0.25 -3.52 -3.71
N ILE A 99 0.03 -2.92 -2.56
CA ILE A 99 -0.49 -1.60 -2.17
C ILE A 99 0.67 -0.74 -1.69
N CYS A 100 0.80 0.44 -2.28
CA CYS A 100 1.78 1.46 -1.91
C CYS A 100 1.04 2.65 -1.31
N VAL A 101 1.33 2.97 -0.04
CA VAL A 101 0.72 4.09 0.67
C VAL A 101 1.74 5.18 0.86
N PHE A 102 1.58 6.27 0.12
CA PHE A 102 2.47 7.42 0.13
C PHE A 102 1.95 8.52 1.06
N ALA A 103 2.86 9.30 1.63
CA ALA A 103 2.50 10.59 2.26
C ALA A 103 1.59 11.42 1.32
N PRO A 104 0.59 12.17 1.85
CA PRO A 104 0.39 12.52 3.24
C PRO A 104 -0.33 11.47 4.10
N ASN A 105 -0.73 10.33 3.53
CA ASN A 105 -1.34 9.23 4.29
C ASN A 105 -0.41 8.77 5.43
N ARG A 106 -0.96 8.62 6.65
CA ARG A 106 -0.19 8.18 7.83
C ARG A 106 -0.78 6.93 8.43
N LEU A 107 0.05 5.89 8.57
CA LEU A 107 -0.31 4.62 9.18
C LEU A 107 0.21 4.58 10.62
N ALA A 108 -0.69 4.44 11.59
CA ALA A 108 -0.28 4.30 12.99
C ALA A 108 0.35 2.93 13.28
N HIS A 109 -0.15 1.88 12.62
CA HIS A 109 0.20 0.49 12.90
C HIS A 109 0.30 -0.37 11.63
N PRO A 110 1.21 -0.05 10.68
CA PRO A 110 1.29 -0.77 9.41
C PRO A 110 1.50 -2.29 9.60
N GLN A 111 2.24 -2.72 10.63
CA GLN A 111 2.50 -4.15 10.88
C GLN A 111 1.28 -4.93 11.41
N ARG A 112 0.18 -4.24 11.80
CA ARG A 112 -1.07 -4.89 12.21
C ARG A 112 -2.00 -5.19 11.03
N CYS A 113 -1.64 -4.74 9.83
CA CYS A 113 -2.38 -5.07 8.63
C CYS A 113 -2.43 -6.57 8.42
N SER A 114 -3.57 -7.07 7.95
CA SER A 114 -3.70 -8.46 7.54
C SER A 114 -3.02 -8.74 6.19
N LEU A 115 -2.60 -7.69 5.47
CA LEU A 115 -1.65 -7.79 4.36
C LEU A 115 -0.21 -7.86 4.89
N HIS A 116 0.67 -8.51 4.13
CA HIS A 116 2.09 -8.57 4.48
C HIS A 116 2.73 -7.19 4.27
N HIS A 117 3.15 -6.54 5.36
CA HIS A 117 3.90 -5.29 5.29
C HIS A 117 5.38 -5.58 4.96
N VAL A 118 5.76 -5.36 3.70
CA VAL A 118 7.12 -5.61 3.20
C VAL A 118 8.12 -4.69 3.89
N GLY A 119 7.77 -3.41 4.00
CA GLY A 119 8.64 -2.39 4.58
C GLY A 119 8.15 -0.97 4.34
N SER A 120 8.97 -0.02 4.77
CA SER A 120 8.70 1.41 4.65
C SER A 120 9.96 2.12 4.15
N TYR A 121 9.82 2.92 3.11
CA TYR A 121 10.96 3.44 2.36
C TYR A 121 10.85 4.92 2.13
N THR A 122 11.98 5.62 2.18
CA THR A 122 12.05 7.04 1.82
C THR A 122 11.96 7.20 0.31
N TYR A 123 11.19 8.17 -0.18
CA TYR A 123 11.16 8.52 -1.60
C TYR A 123 11.39 10.02 -1.80
N GLY A 124 12.03 10.37 -2.92
CA GLY A 124 12.16 11.76 -3.36
C GLY A 124 10.99 12.12 -4.26
N ALA A 125 10.24 13.15 -3.90
CA ALA A 125 9.32 13.84 -4.80
C ALA A 125 10.03 15.11 -5.30
N ASP A 126 11.07 14.94 -6.11
CA ASP A 126 11.71 16.05 -6.85
C ASP A 126 10.92 16.34 -8.13
#